data_AF-A0AB33T174-F1
#
_entry.id   AF-A0AB33T174-F1
#
_cell.length_a   1.000
_cell.length_b   1.000
_cell.length_c   1.000
_cell.angle_alpha   90.00
_cell.angle_beta   90.00
_cell.angle_gamma   90.00
#
_symmetry.space_group_name_H-M   'P 1'
#
loop_
_entity.id
_entity.type
_entity.pdbx_description
1 polymer ?
#
loop_
_entity_poly.entity_id
_entity_poly.type
_entity_poly.pdbx_seq_one_letter_code
_entity_poly.pdbx_strand_id
1 'polypeptide(L)'
;MTAGTWTYPTAARKNVIDGTFDVDSDTWRVALVTASSNIGASTTTWAGVTNEVANRNGYTTGGVAVSLTIGGTTSPSVTFATNPSWTASGGSITARYAVLYELGGNVMCYVLLDNTPADVVTTNGNSLTIDGDGTPSPIYTVTFA
;
A
#
# COMPACT_ATOMS: atom_id res chain seq x y z
N MET A 1 -6.74 -10.63 -12.35
CA MET A 1 -7.15 -9.86 -11.16
C MET A 1 -6.84 -8.40 -11.43
N THR A 2 -7.81 -7.53 -11.20
CA THR A 2 -7.60 -6.08 -11.29
C THR A 2 -7.61 -5.54 -9.87
N ALA A 3 -6.56 -4.82 -9.49
CA ALA A 3 -6.51 -4.15 -8.19
C ALA A 3 -7.61 -3.09 -8.09
N GLY A 4 -8.04 -2.80 -6.86
CA GLY A 4 -8.93 -1.68 -6.58
C GLY A 4 -8.20 -0.33 -6.67
N THR A 5 -8.91 0.73 -6.32
CA THR A 5 -8.32 2.07 -6.12
C THR A 5 -7.77 2.20 -4.71
N TRP A 6 -6.64 2.90 -4.55
CA TRP A 6 -6.11 3.27 -3.25
C TRP A 6 -7.12 4.11 -2.46
N THR A 7 -7.36 3.71 -1.22
CA THR A 7 -8.34 4.31 -0.31
C THR A 7 -7.63 4.89 0.91
N TYR A 8 -7.98 6.13 1.26
CA TYR A 8 -7.45 6.81 2.44
C TYR A 8 -8.31 6.53 3.67
N PRO A 9 -7.72 6.14 4.81
CA PRO A 9 -8.38 6.28 6.09
C PRO A 9 -8.81 7.73 6.34
N THR A 10 -9.86 7.91 7.14
CA THR A 10 -10.45 9.24 7.36
C THR A 10 -9.46 10.22 7.97
N ALA A 11 -8.64 9.77 8.91
CA ALA A 11 -7.61 10.58 9.55
C ALA A 11 -6.43 10.89 8.61
N ALA A 12 -6.08 9.96 7.72
CA ALA A 12 -4.96 10.13 6.77
C ALA A 12 -5.15 11.34 5.84
N ARG A 13 -6.40 11.66 5.48
CA ARG A 13 -6.70 12.86 4.67
C ARG A 13 -6.26 14.16 5.34
N LYS A 14 -6.42 14.26 6.66
CA LYS A 14 -5.94 15.42 7.42
C LYS A 14 -4.42 15.46 7.43
N ASN A 15 -3.78 14.31 7.64
CA ASN A 15 -2.32 14.19 7.72
C ASN A 15 -1.62 14.63 6.42
N VAL A 16 -2.25 14.41 5.25
CA VAL A 16 -1.73 14.90 3.95
C VAL A 16 -1.80 16.43 3.88
N ILE A 17 -2.81 17.05 4.48
CA ILE A 17 -3.05 18.50 4.36
C ILE A 17 -2.24 19.30 5.37
N ASP A 18 -2.05 18.77 6.58
CA ASP A 18 -1.36 19.46 7.67
C ASP A 18 0.16 19.22 7.72
N GLY A 19 0.69 18.43 6.77
CA GLY A 19 2.10 18.10 6.69
C GLY A 19 2.57 17.06 7.71
N THR A 20 1.64 16.37 8.39
CA THR A 20 2.00 15.18 9.19
C THR A 20 2.59 14.08 8.31
N PHE A 21 2.10 13.96 7.07
CA PHE A 21 2.79 13.20 6.04
C PHE A 21 3.65 14.15 5.20
N ASP A 22 4.96 13.93 5.23
CA ASP A 22 5.92 14.61 4.38
C ASP A 22 6.40 13.63 3.29
N VAL A 23 5.67 13.60 2.16
CA VAL A 23 5.75 12.52 1.16
C VAL A 23 7.15 12.34 0.56
N ASP A 24 7.94 13.40 0.44
CA ASP A 24 9.30 13.38 -0.15
C ASP A 24 10.43 13.35 0.88
N SER A 25 10.12 13.39 2.19
CA SER A 25 11.10 13.37 3.29
C SER A 25 10.96 12.12 4.18
N ASP A 26 9.73 11.67 4.41
CA ASP A 26 9.42 10.55 5.29
C ASP A 26 9.87 9.20 4.70
N THR A 27 9.99 8.21 5.58
CA THR A 27 10.33 6.84 5.18
C THR A 27 9.06 6.01 4.98
N TRP A 28 8.89 5.48 3.77
CA TRP A 28 7.67 4.77 3.37
C TRP A 28 7.88 3.27 3.19
N ARG A 29 6.85 2.49 3.53
CA ARG A 29 6.81 1.04 3.29
C ARG A 29 5.44 0.62 2.78
N VAL A 30 5.44 -0.48 2.01
CA VAL A 30 4.22 -1.19 1.63
C VAL A 30 4.22 -2.56 2.29
N ALA A 31 3.17 -2.88 3.03
CA ALA A 31 2.96 -4.17 3.66
C ALA A 31 1.70 -4.87 3.13
N LEU A 32 1.66 -6.18 3.25
CA LEU A 32 0.54 -7.02 2.86
C LEU A 32 -0.22 -7.49 4.09
N VAL A 33 -1.54 -7.39 4.05
CA VAL A 33 -2.42 -7.88 5.13
C VAL A 33 -3.49 -8.82 4.57
N THR A 34 -3.90 -9.77 5.40
CA THR A 34 -4.87 -10.81 5.03
C THR A 34 -6.32 -10.30 5.11
N ALA A 35 -7.28 -11.10 4.66
CA ALA A 35 -8.71 -10.76 4.72
C ALA A 35 -9.25 -10.55 6.14
N SER A 36 -8.56 -11.07 7.17
CA SER A 36 -8.95 -10.89 8.58
C SER A 36 -8.43 -9.58 9.19
N SER A 37 -7.66 -8.78 8.45
CA SER A 37 -7.14 -7.50 8.94
C SER A 37 -8.26 -6.52 9.29
N ASN A 38 -8.02 -5.69 10.31
CA ASN A 38 -8.86 -4.56 10.68
C ASN A 38 -8.62 -3.31 9.80
N ILE A 39 -7.80 -3.41 8.74
CA ILE A 39 -7.55 -2.30 7.82
C ILE A 39 -8.86 -1.76 7.24
N GLY A 40 -9.02 -0.45 7.27
CA GLY A 40 -10.25 0.21 6.84
C GLY A 40 -10.29 1.71 7.11
N ALA A 41 -11.44 2.32 6.85
CA ALA A 41 -11.62 3.78 6.88
C ALA A 41 -11.35 4.44 8.25
N SER A 42 -11.41 3.69 9.36
CA SER A 42 -11.12 4.16 10.72
C SER A 42 -9.67 3.96 11.15
N THR A 43 -8.82 3.36 10.31
CA THR A 43 -7.42 3.10 10.64
C THR A 43 -6.65 4.41 10.85
N THR A 44 -5.74 4.42 11.81
CA THR A 44 -4.88 5.58 12.11
C THR A 44 -3.41 5.21 11.98
N THR A 45 -2.88 4.42 12.92
CA THR A 45 -1.48 4.04 13.00
C THR A 45 -1.22 2.68 12.35
N TRP A 46 0.00 2.48 11.82
CA TRP A 46 0.43 1.15 11.36
C TRP A 46 0.45 0.14 12.51
N ALA A 47 0.88 0.57 13.71
CA ALA A 47 0.92 -0.28 14.90
C ALA A 47 -0.46 -0.83 15.33
N GLY A 48 -1.55 -0.17 14.93
CA GLY A 48 -2.92 -0.64 15.17
C GLY A 48 -3.45 -1.62 14.13
N VAL A 49 -2.73 -1.85 13.02
CA VAL A 49 -3.12 -2.78 11.96
C VAL A 49 -2.82 -4.22 12.39
N THR A 50 -3.76 -5.12 12.11
CA THR A 50 -3.70 -6.52 12.47
C THR A 50 -3.56 -7.42 11.24
N ASN A 51 -3.17 -8.67 11.48
CA ASN A 51 -3.15 -9.73 10.46
C ASN A 51 -2.31 -9.40 9.22
N GLU A 52 -1.15 -8.77 9.46
CA GLU A 52 -0.07 -8.73 8.48
C GLU A 52 0.35 -10.15 8.09
N VAL A 53 0.71 -10.33 6.83
CA VAL A 53 1.29 -11.58 6.34
C VAL A 53 2.53 -11.93 7.19
N ALA A 54 2.60 -13.17 7.65
CA ALA A 54 3.69 -13.64 8.49
C ALA A 54 5.02 -13.69 7.71
N ASN A 55 6.14 -13.52 8.42
CA ASN A 55 7.49 -13.64 7.83
C ASN A 55 7.76 -15.08 7.38
N ARG A 56 7.48 -15.36 6.10
CA ARG A 56 7.70 -16.64 5.44
C ARG A 56 7.45 -16.51 3.93
N ASN A 57 7.80 -17.55 3.20
CA ASN A 57 7.40 -17.76 1.81
C ASN A 57 7.84 -16.63 0.86
N GLY A 58 8.96 -15.94 1.16
CA GLY A 58 9.43 -14.78 0.40
C GLY A 58 8.89 -13.42 0.87
N TYR A 59 8.01 -13.39 1.89
CA TYR A 59 7.55 -12.17 2.54
C TYR A 59 8.31 -11.91 3.85
N THR A 60 8.72 -10.66 4.08
CA THR A 60 9.28 -10.18 5.35
C THR A 60 8.29 -9.25 6.04
N THR A 61 7.97 -9.51 7.31
CA THR A 61 7.08 -8.66 8.13
C THR A 61 7.59 -7.21 8.20
N GLY A 62 6.67 -6.26 8.16
CA GLY A 62 6.87 -4.85 7.84
C GLY A 62 6.83 -4.54 6.34
N GLY A 63 6.81 -5.54 5.45
CA GLY A 63 6.75 -5.34 4.00
C GLY A 63 8.06 -4.80 3.40
N VAL A 64 7.97 -4.13 2.25
CA VAL A 64 9.15 -3.57 1.55
C VAL A 64 9.21 -2.07 1.67
N ALA A 65 10.43 -1.51 1.71
CA ALA A 65 10.64 -0.08 1.60
C ALA A 65 10.30 0.40 0.18
N VAL A 66 9.71 1.58 0.09
CA VAL A 66 9.37 2.22 -1.18
C VAL A 66 9.79 3.68 -1.14
N SER A 67 10.10 4.23 -2.31
CA SER A 67 10.25 5.67 -2.51
C SER A 67 9.05 6.19 -3.27
N LEU A 68 8.53 7.34 -2.85
CA LEU A 68 7.40 7.99 -3.49
C LEU A 68 7.91 9.14 -4.36
N THR A 69 7.21 9.41 -5.45
CA THR A 69 7.46 10.56 -6.32
C THR A 69 6.21 11.42 -6.35
N ILE A 70 6.39 12.73 -6.19
CA ILE A 70 5.33 13.73 -6.40
C ILE A 70 5.50 14.30 -7.80
N GLY A 71 4.46 14.23 -8.62
CA GLY A 71 4.49 14.71 -10.00
C GLY A 71 3.26 15.54 -10.36
N GLY A 72 3.33 16.26 -11.47
CA GLY A 72 2.21 17.05 -11.99
C GLY A 72 2.01 18.39 -11.28
N THR A 73 1.64 19.41 -12.06
CA THR A 73 1.36 20.77 -11.55
C THR A 73 -0.12 21.12 -11.63
N THR A 74 -0.83 20.62 -12.64
CA THR A 74 -2.29 20.79 -12.81
C THR A 74 -3.11 19.75 -12.05
N SER A 75 -2.57 18.54 -11.91
CA SER A 75 -3.17 17.44 -11.14
C SER A 75 -2.05 16.71 -10.41
N PRO A 76 -1.59 17.24 -9.27
CA PRO A 76 -0.51 16.62 -8.53
C PRO A 76 -0.84 15.17 -8.18
N SER A 77 0.11 14.26 -8.38
CA SER A 77 -0.04 12.85 -8.09
C SER A 77 1.12 12.34 -7.25
N VAL A 78 0.84 11.30 -6.47
CA VAL A 78 1.87 10.52 -5.79
C VAL A 78 1.91 9.15 -6.45
N THR A 79 3.11 8.70 -6.81
CA THR A 79 3.37 7.40 -7.44
C THR A 79 4.55 6.70 -6.78
N PHE A 80 4.68 5.40 -7.00
CA PHE A 80 5.92 4.70 -6.63
C PHE A 80 7.03 5.09 -7.61
N ALA A 81 8.22 5.41 -7.10
CA ALA A 81 9.40 5.52 -7.95
C ALA A 81 9.80 4.15 -8.54
N THR A 82 9.50 3.08 -7.81
CA THR A 82 9.60 1.69 -8.27
C THR A 82 8.53 0.87 -7.57
N ASN A 83 7.76 0.12 -8.36
CA ASN A 83 6.66 -0.70 -7.85
C ASN A 83 7.17 -1.75 -6.83
N PRO A 84 6.57 -1.83 -5.62
CA PRO A 84 6.94 -2.84 -4.64
C PRO A 84 6.59 -4.24 -5.14
N SER A 85 7.49 -5.19 -4.91
CA SER A 85 7.34 -6.57 -5.38
C SER A 85 7.83 -7.59 -4.36
N TRP A 86 7.18 -8.75 -4.32
CA TRP A 86 7.59 -9.92 -3.53
C TRP A 86 7.57 -11.16 -4.40
N THR A 87 8.68 -11.90 -4.39
CA THR A 87 8.74 -13.22 -5.02
C THR A 87 8.43 -14.29 -3.99
N ALA A 88 7.36 -15.05 -4.23
CA ALA A 88 7.00 -16.17 -3.36
C ALA A 88 8.08 -17.27 -3.44
N SER A 89 8.63 -17.68 -2.30
CA SER A 89 9.71 -18.67 -2.24
C SER A 89 9.59 -19.58 -1.01
N GLY A 90 9.51 -20.89 -1.22
CA GLY A 90 9.30 -21.88 -0.15
C GLY A 90 7.83 -22.09 0.25
N GLY A 91 6.90 -21.46 -0.49
CA GLY A 91 5.46 -21.56 -0.30
C GLY A 91 4.72 -20.43 -1.03
N SER A 92 3.40 -20.33 -0.84
CA SER A 92 2.61 -19.24 -1.38
C SER A 92 2.51 -18.05 -0.41
N ILE A 93 2.39 -16.85 -0.96
CA ILE A 93 1.99 -15.64 -0.23
C ILE A 93 0.48 -15.47 -0.46
N THR A 94 -0.30 -15.28 0.62
CA THR A 94 -1.74 -15.00 0.53
C THR A 94 -2.05 -13.68 1.21
N ALA A 95 -2.64 -12.75 0.47
CA ALA A 95 -2.98 -11.42 0.97
C ALA A 95 -4.29 -10.92 0.36
N ARG A 96 -4.93 -9.96 1.05
CA ARG A 96 -6.16 -9.29 0.57
C ARG A 96 -5.93 -7.84 0.22
N TYR A 97 -5.08 -7.17 1.01
CA TYR A 97 -4.80 -5.75 0.85
C TYR A 97 -3.29 -5.48 0.82
N ALA A 98 -2.91 -4.44 0.09
CA ALA A 98 -1.65 -3.74 0.29
C ALA A 98 -1.90 -2.43 1.06
N VAL A 99 -0.97 -2.07 1.94
CA VAL A 99 -1.07 -0.90 2.82
C VAL A 99 0.21 -0.09 2.68
N LEU A 100 0.10 1.18 2.27
CA LEU A 100 1.19 2.15 2.28
C LEU A 100 1.15 2.91 3.60
N TYR A 101 2.28 2.90 4.31
CA TYR A 101 2.39 3.51 5.63
C TYR A 101 3.77 4.15 5.82
N GLU A 102 3.79 5.14 6.72
CA GLU A 102 5.00 5.79 7.19
C GLU A 102 5.67 4.90 8.24
N LEU A 103 6.97 4.64 8.10
CA LEU A 103 7.71 3.78 9.02
C LEU A 103 7.71 4.36 10.44
N GLY A 104 7.05 3.66 11.37
CA GLY A 104 6.89 4.11 12.75
C GLY A 104 5.72 5.07 12.97
N GLY A 105 4.93 5.35 11.93
CA GLY A 105 3.86 6.34 11.95
C GLY A 105 2.50 5.82 11.49
N ASN A 106 1.84 6.62 10.65
CA ASN A 106 0.43 6.44 10.27
C ASN A 106 0.26 5.68 8.95
N VAL A 107 -0.94 5.10 8.76
CA VAL A 107 -1.35 4.52 7.48
C VAL A 107 -1.78 5.65 6.55
N MET A 108 -1.14 5.74 5.38
CA MET A 108 -1.51 6.72 4.35
C MET A 108 -2.70 6.23 3.54
N CYS A 109 -2.59 5.04 2.95
CA CYS A 109 -3.66 4.46 2.14
C CYS A 109 -3.55 2.93 2.06
N TYR A 110 -4.63 2.29 1.65
CA TYR A 110 -4.70 0.85 1.42
C TYR A 110 -5.49 0.54 0.15
N VAL A 111 -5.25 -0.63 -0.43
CA VAL A 111 -5.92 -1.05 -1.67
C VAL A 111 -6.29 -2.54 -1.60
N LEU A 112 -7.45 -2.88 -2.15
CA LEU A 112 -7.81 -4.27 -2.42
C LEU A 112 -6.94 -4.81 -3.56
N LEU A 113 -6.27 -5.94 -3.35
CA LEU A 113 -5.47 -6.57 -4.39
C LEU A 113 -6.33 -7.14 -5.53
N ASP A 114 -7.57 -7.52 -5.23
CA ASP A 114 -8.60 -7.92 -6.19
C ASP A 114 -9.90 -7.17 -5.88
N ASN A 115 -10.45 -6.47 -6.88
CA ASN A 115 -11.67 -5.66 -6.73
C ASN A 115 -12.97 -6.49 -6.61
N THR A 116 -12.92 -7.81 -6.82
CA THR A 116 -14.00 -8.77 -6.51
C THR A 116 -13.91 -9.33 -5.09
N PRO A 117 -13.45 -8.48 -4.15
CA PRO A 117 -12.67 -8.84 -2.96
C PRO A 117 -12.41 -10.34 -2.82
N ALA A 118 -11.35 -10.83 -3.48
CA ALA A 118 -10.84 -12.19 -3.34
C ALA A 118 -9.44 -12.17 -2.72
N ASP A 119 -9.03 -13.27 -2.08
CA ASP A 119 -7.64 -13.42 -1.65
C ASP A 119 -6.75 -13.66 -2.86
N VAL A 120 -5.64 -12.95 -2.88
CA VAL A 120 -4.62 -13.09 -3.91
C VAL A 120 -3.59 -14.06 -3.39
N VAL A 121 -3.41 -15.15 -4.13
CA VAL A 121 -2.46 -16.21 -3.81
C VAL A 121 -1.34 -16.20 -4.83
N THR A 122 -0.19 -15.69 -4.42
CA THR A 122 1.04 -15.73 -5.21
C THR A 122 1.75 -17.04 -4.92
N THR A 123 1.74 -17.94 -5.90
CA THR A 123 2.33 -19.28 -5.77
C THR A 123 3.85 -19.24 -5.89
N ASN A 124 4.51 -20.23 -5.27
CA ASN A 124 5.96 -20.35 -5.25
C ASN A 124 6.61 -20.19 -6.64
N GLY A 125 7.63 -19.34 -6.73
CA GLY A 125 8.34 -18.99 -7.96
C GLY A 125 7.74 -17.81 -8.72
N ASN A 126 6.54 -17.33 -8.35
CA ASN A 126 5.92 -16.15 -8.96
C ASN A 126 6.10 -14.89 -8.10
N SER A 127 5.98 -13.73 -8.73
CA SER A 127 6.03 -12.44 -8.07
C SER A 127 4.66 -11.78 -7.95
N LEU A 128 4.40 -11.16 -6.80
CA LEU A 128 3.34 -10.18 -6.62
C LEU A 128 3.97 -8.80 -6.77
N THR A 129 3.44 -7.98 -7.68
CA THR A 129 3.87 -6.59 -7.84
C THR A 129 2.66 -5.68 -7.67
N ILE A 130 2.79 -4.62 -6.87
CA ILE A 130 1.75 -3.59 -6.78
C ILE A 130 2.10 -2.51 -7.77
N ASP A 131 1.26 -2.39 -8.80
CA ASP A 131 1.41 -1.37 -9.82
C ASP A 131 0.79 -0.05 -9.34
N GLY A 132 1.62 0.97 -9.18
CA GLY A 132 1.22 2.31 -8.76
C GLY A 132 2.10 3.43 -9.33
N ASP A 133 2.89 3.13 -10.36
CA ASP A 133 3.83 4.06 -11.00
C ASP A 133 3.27 4.78 -12.25
N GLY A 134 2.03 4.48 -12.67
CA GLY A 134 1.41 5.13 -13.82
C GLY A 134 -0.05 4.77 -14.11
N THR A 135 -0.45 4.88 -15.38
CA THR A 135 -1.78 4.50 -15.88
C THR A 135 -1.93 2.97 -15.85
N PRO A 136 -3.02 2.41 -15.29
CA PRO A 136 -4.30 3.07 -14.97
C PRO A 136 -4.45 3.56 -13.52
N SER A 137 -3.48 3.43 -12.63
CA SER A 137 -3.69 3.62 -11.18
C SER A 137 -2.51 4.29 -10.47
N PRO A 138 -2.33 5.63 -10.59
CA PRO A 138 -1.46 6.33 -9.66
C PRO A 138 -1.96 6.13 -8.22
N ILE A 139 -1.06 6.08 -7.24
CA ILE A 139 -1.43 5.93 -5.81
C ILE A 139 -2.38 7.05 -5.39
N TYR A 140 -2.20 8.23 -5.99
CA TYR A 140 -2.97 9.43 -5.69
C TYR A 140 -3.04 10.38 -6.88
N THR A 141 -4.18 11.08 -7.01
CA THR A 141 -4.32 12.29 -7.83
C THR A 141 -5.09 13.32 -7.01
N VAL A 142 -4.51 14.50 -6.80
CA VAL A 142 -5.20 15.70 -6.28
C VAL A 142 -5.92 16.35 -7.45
N THR A 143 -7.25 16.51 -7.33
CA THR A 143 -7.99 17.42 -8.22
C THR A 143 -8.35 18.66 -7.42
N PHE A 144 -7.85 19.82 -7.84
CA PHE A 144 -8.35 21.10 -7.35
C PHE A 144 -9.54 21.49 -8.22
N ALA A 145 -10.70 21.70 -7.60
CA ALA A 145 -11.90 22.23 -8.26
C ALA A 145 -11.83 23.75 -8.34
#